data_AF-A0A9W8NVH7-F1
#
_entry.id   AF-A0A9W8NVH7-F1
#
_cell.length_a   1.000
_cell.length_b   1.000
_cell.length_c   1.000
_cell.angle_alpha   90.00
_cell.angle_beta   90.00
_cell.angle_gamma   90.00
#
_symmetry.space_group_name_H-M   'P 1'
#
loop_
_entity.id
_entity.type
_entity.pdbx_description
1 polymer ?
#
loop_
_entity_poly.entity_id
_entity_poly.type
_entity_poly.pdbx_seq_one_letter_code
_entity_poly.pdbx_strand_id
1 'polypeptide(L)'
;MSFARQTIQAGLYSRLRPVSAYIGPSLTSAAIRSAVAQRRLIHSSRCTRASQHNHHHEEQHTESLHSDMKLLHGRYPETPLYADLNSNANIEKFKSGERAIDKAVHLFFLTEIMRGMWIVIENFFRPPYTIMYPFEKGPLSPRFRGEHALRRYPSGEERCIACKLCEAICPAQAITIESEARMDGSRRTTKYDIDMTKCIYCGFCQEACPVDAIVETQNQEFSTETREELLYNKEKLLANGDRAEAEIAANLHADHVYR
;
A
#
# COMPACT_ATOMS: atom_id res chain seq x y z
N MET A 1 34.99 18.44 44.31
CA MET A 1 34.83 17.27 45.20
C MET A 1 34.37 16.11 44.33
N SER A 2 35.27 15.15 44.18
CA SER A 2 35.12 13.91 43.42
C SER A 2 34.20 12.95 44.17
N PHE A 3 33.21 12.37 43.50
CA PHE A 3 32.73 11.03 43.86
C PHE A 3 32.32 10.28 42.58
N ALA A 4 33.12 9.26 42.30
CA ALA A 4 32.93 8.23 41.30
C ALA A 4 32.26 6.98 41.93
N ARG A 5 31.87 6.04 41.04
CA ARG A 5 31.51 4.61 41.25
C ARG A 5 30.10 4.36 41.81
N GLN A 6 29.32 3.35 41.39
CA GLN A 6 29.54 2.00 40.83
C GLN A 6 28.33 1.63 39.92
N THR A 7 28.45 1.15 38.68
CA THR A 7 28.58 -0.26 38.24
C THR A 7 27.94 -1.33 39.13
N ILE A 8 26.81 -1.91 38.70
CA ILE A 8 26.41 -3.29 39.01
C ILE A 8 26.03 -4.00 37.71
N GLN A 9 26.70 -5.13 37.48
CA GLN A 9 26.55 -6.06 36.37
C GLN A 9 26.28 -7.43 37.01
N ALA A 10 25.17 -8.09 36.63
CA ALA A 10 24.88 -9.54 36.72
C ALA A 10 23.42 -9.71 36.24
N GLY A 11 23.05 -10.49 35.21
CA GLY A 11 23.67 -11.67 34.65
C GLY A 11 23.09 -12.93 35.31
N LEU A 12 21.87 -13.36 34.94
CA LEU A 12 21.43 -14.74 35.16
C LEU A 12 20.27 -15.17 34.23
N TYR A 13 20.68 -15.87 33.16
CA TYR A 13 20.15 -17.13 32.62
C TYR A 13 18.66 -17.50 32.72
N SER A 14 18.13 -17.80 31.52
CA SER A 14 17.33 -18.99 31.17
C SER A 14 15.85 -19.04 31.57
N ARG A 15 14.98 -19.08 30.54
CA ARG A 15 14.02 -20.18 30.30
C ARG A 15 13.35 -20.00 28.93
N LEU A 16 14.00 -20.57 27.92
CA LEU A 16 13.38 -20.97 26.67
C LEU A 16 12.31 -22.02 26.99
N ARG A 17 11.08 -21.83 26.47
CA ARG A 17 10.06 -22.89 26.41
C ARG A 17 10.12 -23.52 25.02
N PRO A 18 10.40 -24.83 24.88
CA PRO A 18 10.28 -25.52 23.60
C PRO A 18 8.82 -25.89 23.37
N VAL A 19 8.24 -25.51 22.23
CA VAL A 19 6.98 -26.10 21.76
C VAL A 19 7.34 -27.31 20.90
N SER A 20 6.75 -28.42 21.32
CA SER A 20 6.99 -29.80 20.88
C SER A 20 6.85 -29.99 19.38
N ALA A 21 7.81 -30.71 18.82
CA ALA A 21 7.72 -31.42 17.56
C ALA A 21 6.52 -32.39 17.57
N TYR A 22 5.80 -32.45 16.44
CA TYR A 22 4.95 -33.58 16.09
C TYR A 22 5.64 -34.36 14.97
N ILE A 23 5.91 -35.64 15.25
CA ILE A 23 6.52 -36.62 14.36
C ILE A 23 5.44 -37.59 13.88
N GLY A 24 5.31 -37.71 12.56
CA GLY A 24 5.05 -38.98 11.84
C GLY A 24 3.72 -39.10 11.08
N PRO A 25 3.62 -39.98 10.06
CA PRO A 25 4.68 -40.70 9.34
C PRO A 25 4.63 -40.55 7.80
N SER A 26 5.79 -40.82 7.22
CA SER A 26 6.06 -41.15 5.83
C SER A 26 5.35 -42.43 5.37
N LEU A 27 4.77 -42.41 4.16
CA LEU A 27 4.53 -43.61 3.36
C LEU A 27 5.00 -43.34 1.92
N THR A 28 5.93 -44.19 1.50
CA THR A 28 6.63 -44.25 0.23
C THR A 28 5.81 -44.94 -0.85
N SER A 29 5.88 -44.40 -2.07
CA SER A 29 6.01 -45.07 -3.38
C SER A 29 5.19 -46.34 -3.69
N ALA A 30 4.30 -46.25 -4.70
CA ALA A 30 4.30 -47.18 -5.83
C ALA A 30 3.44 -46.63 -6.98
N ALA A 31 4.08 -46.40 -8.13
CA ALA A 31 3.46 -46.20 -9.44
C ALA A 31 2.72 -47.47 -9.90
N ILE A 32 1.78 -47.32 -10.86
CA ILE A 32 1.69 -48.09 -12.13
C ILE A 32 0.34 -47.87 -12.87
N ARG A 33 0.46 -47.31 -14.10
CA ARG A 33 -0.33 -47.53 -15.34
C ARG A 33 -1.80 -47.06 -15.37
N SER A 34 -2.38 -46.57 -16.48
CA SER A 34 -1.95 -46.37 -17.86
C SER A 34 -3.01 -45.57 -18.63
N ALA A 35 -2.54 -44.93 -19.71
CA ALA A 35 -3.22 -44.15 -20.73
C ALA A 35 -4.60 -44.63 -21.23
N VAL A 36 -5.50 -43.67 -21.47
CA VAL A 36 -6.34 -43.66 -22.68
C VAL A 36 -6.30 -42.26 -23.28
N ALA A 37 -5.59 -42.15 -24.41
CA ALA A 37 -5.67 -41.02 -25.32
C ALA A 37 -6.76 -41.31 -26.35
N GLN A 38 -7.69 -40.37 -26.54
CA GLN A 38 -8.38 -40.21 -27.83
C GLN A 38 -8.48 -38.73 -28.18
N ARG A 39 -7.64 -38.34 -29.15
CA ARG A 39 -7.80 -37.18 -30.03
C ARG A 39 -8.93 -37.48 -31.03
N ARG A 40 -9.72 -36.46 -31.38
CA ARG A 40 -10.21 -36.05 -32.72
C ARG A 40 -11.43 -35.12 -32.51
N LEU A 41 -11.74 -34.10 -33.29
CA LEU A 41 -11.09 -33.25 -34.28
C LEU A 41 -12.09 -32.08 -34.45
N ILE A 42 -11.54 -30.88 -34.61
CA ILE A 42 -12.01 -29.71 -35.35
C ILE A 42 -13.36 -29.90 -36.10
N HIS A 43 -14.38 -29.10 -35.74
CA HIS A 43 -15.25 -28.49 -36.73
C HIS A 43 -15.76 -27.12 -36.26
N SER A 44 -15.47 -26.12 -37.09
CA SER A 44 -16.05 -24.77 -37.10
C SER A 44 -17.58 -24.77 -37.13
N SER A 45 -18.22 -24.03 -36.21
CA SER A 45 -19.58 -23.54 -36.42
C SER A 45 -19.68 -22.09 -35.93
N ARG A 46 -20.43 -21.32 -36.72
CA ARG A 46 -20.46 -19.87 -36.79
C ARG A 46 -20.84 -19.21 -35.48
N CYS A 47 -20.13 -18.13 -35.19
CA CYS A 47 -20.52 -17.07 -34.28
C CYS A 47 -21.82 -16.40 -34.79
N THR A 48 -22.95 -16.82 -34.25
CA THR A 48 -24.23 -16.08 -34.32
C THR A 48 -24.92 -16.16 -32.97
N ARG A 49 -24.36 -15.47 -31.97
CA ARG A 49 -25.09 -15.06 -30.76
C ARG A 49 -24.36 -13.90 -30.08
N ALA A 50 -24.23 -12.78 -30.80
CA ALA A 50 -23.76 -11.50 -30.30
C ALA A 50 -24.90 -10.47 -30.38
N SER A 51 -25.93 -10.68 -29.57
CA SER A 51 -26.78 -9.65 -28.95
C SER A 51 -27.81 -10.39 -28.08
N GLN A 52 -28.23 -9.78 -26.96
CA GLN A 52 -29.22 -10.27 -25.97
C GLN A 52 -28.71 -10.82 -24.61
N HIS A 53 -27.48 -10.55 -24.18
CA HIS A 53 -27.07 -10.85 -22.79
C HIS A 53 -26.60 -9.66 -21.93
N ASN A 54 -26.86 -8.41 -22.35
CA ASN A 54 -26.37 -7.22 -21.65
C ASN A 54 -27.44 -6.34 -20.95
N HIS A 55 -28.64 -6.85 -20.63
CA HIS A 55 -29.63 -6.03 -19.88
C HIS A 55 -30.06 -6.59 -18.52
N HIS A 56 -29.63 -7.79 -18.11
CA HIS A 56 -30.01 -8.34 -16.80
C HIS A 56 -28.90 -8.39 -15.74
N HIS A 57 -27.63 -8.10 -16.12
CA HIS A 57 -26.54 -8.05 -15.15
C HIS A 57 -26.31 -6.67 -14.52
N GLU A 58 -26.88 -5.60 -15.10
CA GLU A 58 -26.70 -4.22 -14.62
C GLU A 58 -27.68 -3.87 -13.47
N GLU A 59 -28.85 -4.50 -13.44
CA GLU A 59 -29.84 -4.32 -12.36
C GLU A 59 -29.46 -5.08 -11.07
N GLN A 60 -28.82 -6.24 -11.16
CA GLN A 60 -28.44 -7.03 -9.96
C GLN A 60 -27.20 -6.48 -9.22
N HIS A 61 -26.32 -5.78 -9.92
CA HIS A 61 -25.14 -5.15 -9.30
C HIS A 61 -25.47 -3.85 -8.57
N THR A 62 -26.54 -3.16 -8.95
CA THR A 62 -26.97 -1.91 -8.30
C THR A 62 -27.75 -2.17 -7.01
N GLU A 63 -28.52 -3.25 -6.92
CA GLU A 63 -29.20 -3.65 -5.67
C GLU A 63 -28.25 -4.14 -4.58
N SER A 64 -27.21 -4.92 -4.95
CA SER A 64 -26.20 -5.42 -4.00
C SER A 64 -25.33 -4.29 -3.45
N LEU A 65 -24.88 -3.36 -4.29
CA LEU A 65 -24.15 -2.15 -3.86
C LEU A 65 -24.98 -1.25 -2.94
N HIS A 66 -26.29 -1.13 -3.16
CA HIS A 66 -27.16 -0.34 -2.27
C HIS A 66 -27.39 -1.01 -0.90
N SER A 67 -27.37 -2.36 -0.87
CA SER A 67 -27.51 -3.13 0.37
C SER A 67 -26.23 -3.13 1.21
N ASP A 68 -25.05 -3.16 0.57
CA ASP A 68 -23.75 -3.15 1.24
C ASP A 68 -23.38 -1.75 1.75
N MET A 69 -23.81 -0.70 1.04
CA MET A 69 -23.62 0.69 1.49
C MET A 69 -24.45 0.99 2.76
N LYS A 70 -25.64 0.36 2.92
CA LYS A 70 -26.43 0.43 4.17
C LYS A 70 -25.76 -0.27 5.36
N LEU A 71 -24.95 -1.30 5.11
CA LEU A 71 -24.21 -2.04 6.15
C LEU A 71 -22.96 -1.28 6.62
N LEU A 72 -22.36 -0.43 5.78
CA LEU A 72 -21.18 0.37 6.12
C LEU A 72 -21.50 1.63 6.95
N HIS A 73 -22.72 2.17 6.85
CA HIS A 73 -23.19 3.25 7.72
C HIS A 73 -23.41 2.83 9.19
N GLY A 74 -23.35 1.52 9.51
CA GLY A 74 -23.55 1.01 10.87
C GLY A 74 -22.28 0.90 11.73
N ARG A 75 -21.08 1.22 11.23
CA ARG A 75 -19.81 0.98 11.94
C ARG A 75 -19.06 2.23 12.39
N TYR A 76 -19.38 3.40 11.84
CA TYR A 76 -18.89 4.67 12.38
C TYR A 76 -20.03 5.30 13.17
N PRO A 77 -19.87 5.63 14.46
CA PRO A 77 -20.81 6.53 15.09
C PRO A 77 -20.79 7.80 14.25
N GLU A 78 -21.93 8.15 13.66
CA GLU A 78 -22.08 9.43 13.00
C GLU A 78 -21.59 10.48 13.99
N THR A 79 -20.55 11.23 13.62
CA THR A 79 -20.14 12.36 14.43
C THR A 79 -21.41 13.19 14.63
N PRO A 80 -21.75 13.59 15.87
CA PRO A 80 -23.03 14.24 16.16
C PRO A 80 -23.18 15.59 15.46
N LEU A 81 -22.17 16.00 14.68
CA LEU A 81 -22.12 17.20 13.89
C LEU A 81 -22.79 17.03 12.49
N TYR A 82 -22.93 15.81 11.96
CA TYR A 82 -23.39 15.61 10.57
C TYR A 82 -24.50 14.56 10.35
N ALA A 83 -24.91 13.83 11.39
CA ALA A 83 -26.07 12.91 11.37
C ALA A 83 -27.41 13.59 11.02
N ASP A 84 -27.53 14.88 11.32
CA ASP A 84 -28.82 15.55 11.33
C ASP A 84 -29.34 15.94 9.93
N LEU A 85 -28.50 15.94 8.88
CA LEU A 85 -28.87 16.52 7.58
C LEU A 85 -29.96 15.75 6.80
N ASN A 86 -30.20 14.48 7.12
CA ASN A 86 -31.21 13.65 6.44
C ASN A 86 -32.39 13.24 7.34
N SER A 87 -32.63 13.99 8.43
CA SER A 87 -33.76 13.74 9.29
C SER A 87 -34.84 14.81 9.08
N ASN A 88 -36.08 14.36 8.85
CA ASN A 88 -37.28 15.20 8.98
C ASN A 88 -37.36 15.89 10.36
N ALA A 89 -36.52 15.50 11.33
CA ALA A 89 -36.36 16.16 12.62
C ALA A 89 -35.83 17.59 12.51
N ASN A 90 -34.98 17.91 11.52
CA ASN A 90 -34.61 19.31 11.26
C ASN A 90 -35.79 20.13 10.72
N ILE A 91 -36.68 19.53 9.92
CA ILE A 91 -37.87 20.20 9.38
C ILE A 91 -38.95 20.40 10.47
N GLU A 92 -39.14 19.39 11.34
CA GLU A 92 -40.05 19.49 12.50
C GLU A 92 -39.55 20.50 13.54
N LYS A 93 -38.23 20.66 13.71
CA LYS A 93 -37.60 21.68 14.57
C LYS A 93 -37.96 23.12 14.17
N PHE A 94 -38.21 23.37 12.88
CA PHE A 94 -38.69 24.67 12.40
C PHE A 94 -40.24 24.81 12.45
N LYS A 95 -40.97 23.72 12.62
CA LYS A 95 -42.44 23.67 12.67
C LYS A 95 -42.97 24.08 14.06
N SER A 96 -42.22 23.76 15.12
CA SER A 96 -42.33 24.39 16.44
C SER A 96 -41.30 25.52 16.58
N GLY A 97 -41.44 26.59 15.80
CA GLY A 97 -40.44 27.65 15.74
C GLY A 97 -40.23 28.37 17.08
N GLU A 98 -38.97 28.61 17.43
CA GLU A 98 -38.57 29.56 18.48
C GLU A 98 -39.29 30.89 18.30
N ARG A 99 -39.65 31.54 19.41
CA ARG A 99 -40.39 32.80 19.37
C ARG A 99 -39.54 33.81 18.60
N ALA A 100 -40.16 34.71 17.83
CA ALA A 100 -39.43 35.73 17.06
C ALA A 100 -38.45 36.55 17.93
N ILE A 101 -38.77 36.66 19.23
CA ILE A 101 -37.95 37.31 20.25
C ILE A 101 -36.65 36.52 20.52
N ASP A 102 -36.69 35.18 20.57
CA ASP A 102 -35.51 34.35 20.80
C ASP A 102 -34.52 34.49 19.64
N LYS A 103 -35.03 34.50 18.40
CA LYS A 103 -34.22 34.74 17.19
C LYS A 103 -33.61 36.14 17.18
N ALA A 104 -34.37 37.15 17.61
CA ALA A 104 -33.86 38.51 17.73
C ALA A 104 -32.75 38.58 18.78
N VAL A 105 -32.90 37.93 19.94
CA VAL A 105 -31.86 37.86 20.99
C VAL A 105 -30.59 37.19 20.45
N HIS A 106 -30.70 36.04 19.78
CA HIS A 106 -29.55 35.38 19.18
C HIS A 106 -28.83 36.23 18.13
N LEU A 107 -29.58 37.01 17.33
CA LEU A 107 -29.03 37.89 16.32
C LEU A 107 -28.38 39.16 16.91
N PHE A 108 -29.02 39.80 17.90
CA PHE A 108 -28.49 41.02 18.53
C PHE A 108 -27.32 40.73 19.48
N PHE A 109 -27.36 39.61 20.20
CA PHE A 109 -26.30 39.23 21.14
C PHE A 109 -25.25 38.30 20.53
N LEU A 110 -25.36 37.97 19.24
CA LEU A 110 -24.39 37.18 18.47
C LEU A 110 -23.92 35.92 19.20
N THR A 111 -24.83 35.25 19.91
CA THR A 111 -24.49 34.13 20.79
C THR A 111 -23.84 32.97 20.04
N GLU A 112 -24.22 32.77 18.77
CA GLU A 112 -23.61 31.79 17.88
C GLU A 112 -22.13 32.12 17.57
N ILE A 113 -21.80 33.41 17.43
CA ILE A 113 -20.41 33.86 17.26
C ILE A 113 -19.60 33.61 18.53
N MET A 114 -20.19 33.89 19.70
CA MET A 114 -19.53 33.65 20.99
C MET A 114 -19.31 32.16 21.24
N ARG A 115 -20.26 31.30 20.86
CA ARG A 115 -20.11 29.85 20.90
C ARG A 115 -18.98 29.37 19.98
N GLY A 116 -18.88 29.92 18.77
CA GLY A 116 -17.77 29.64 17.85
C GLY A 116 -16.42 30.11 18.41
N MET A 117 -16.37 31.31 18.97
CA MET A 117 -15.17 31.88 19.60
C MET A 117 -14.67 31.01 20.76
N TRP A 118 -15.57 30.47 21.57
CA TRP A 118 -15.21 29.59 22.68
C TRP A 118 -14.46 28.34 22.21
N ILE A 119 -14.91 27.71 21.12
CA ILE A 119 -14.25 26.54 20.53
C ILE A 119 -12.85 26.89 20.02
N VAL A 120 -12.69 28.10 19.44
CA VAL A 120 -11.38 28.58 18.99
C VAL A 120 -10.43 28.80 20.17
N ILE A 121 -10.91 29.41 21.26
CA ILE A 121 -10.13 29.59 22.49
C ILE A 121 -9.72 28.23 23.07
N GLU A 122 -10.62 27.26 23.09
CA GLU A 122 -10.32 25.91 23.56
C GLU A 122 -9.23 25.23 22.72
N ASN A 123 -9.29 25.38 21.39
CA ASN A 123 -8.25 24.87 20.49
C ASN A 123 -6.91 25.62 20.63
N PHE A 124 -6.93 26.91 20.96
CA PHE A 124 -5.72 27.70 21.15
C PHE A 124 -4.86 27.20 22.33
N PHE A 125 -5.51 26.68 23.38
CA PHE A 125 -4.80 26.13 24.54
C PHE A 125 -4.41 24.65 24.41
N ARG A 126 -4.78 23.97 23.32
CA ARG A 126 -4.30 22.61 23.05
C ARG A 126 -2.85 22.65 22.55
N PRO A 127 -2.01 21.64 22.90
CA PRO A 127 -0.68 21.52 22.33
C PRO A 127 -0.77 21.35 20.80
N PRO A 128 0.15 21.95 20.02
CA PRO A 128 0.13 21.84 18.57
C PRO A 128 0.50 20.42 18.11
N TYR A 129 -0.11 19.96 17.01
CA TYR A 129 0.19 18.67 16.37
C TYR A 129 1.41 18.71 15.43
N THR A 130 2.14 19.82 15.40
CA THR A 130 3.27 20.04 14.47
C THR A 130 4.50 19.25 14.91
N ILE A 131 5.04 18.43 14.00
CA ILE A 131 6.37 17.81 14.15
C ILE A 131 7.46 18.74 13.63
N MET A 132 8.65 18.68 14.22
CA MET A 132 9.78 19.53 13.83
C MET A 132 10.58 18.93 12.67
N TYR A 133 9.99 18.92 11.46
CA TYR A 133 10.71 18.55 10.25
C TYR A 133 11.84 19.56 9.97
N PRO A 134 13.09 19.17 9.68
CA PRO A 134 13.57 17.83 9.29
C PRO A 134 14.17 16.96 10.42
N PHE A 135 14.20 17.44 11.67
CA PHE A 135 14.82 16.73 12.80
C PHE A 135 13.97 15.56 13.28
N GLU A 136 12.66 15.69 13.20
CA GLU A 136 11.68 14.65 13.50
C GLU A 136 10.89 14.32 12.23
N LYS A 137 10.82 13.03 11.88
CA LYS A 137 10.06 12.53 10.73
C LYS A 137 8.83 11.76 11.20
N GLY A 138 7.78 11.76 10.39
CA GLY A 138 6.59 10.96 10.65
C GLY A 138 6.90 9.45 10.66
N PRO A 139 6.17 8.64 11.46
CA PRO A 139 6.37 7.20 11.47
C PRO A 139 5.96 6.59 10.12
N LEU A 140 6.83 5.78 9.53
CA LEU A 140 6.59 5.08 8.27
C LEU A 140 6.31 3.60 8.52
N SER A 141 5.38 3.03 7.75
CA SER A 141 5.13 1.58 7.80
C SER A 141 6.19 0.82 6.97
N PRO A 142 6.47 -0.47 7.27
CA PRO A 142 7.35 -1.30 6.44
C PRO A 142 6.89 -1.49 4.99
N ARG A 143 5.61 -1.21 4.71
CA ARG A 143 4.97 -1.30 3.38
C ARG A 143 4.93 0.01 2.62
N PHE A 144 5.61 1.03 3.14
CA PHE A 144 5.66 2.31 2.46
C PHE A 144 6.34 2.17 1.09
N ARG A 145 5.84 2.94 0.12
CA ARG A 145 6.27 2.91 -1.28
C ARG A 145 6.94 4.24 -1.63
N GLY A 146 8.25 4.21 -1.89
CA GLY A 146 9.06 5.38 -2.21
C GLY A 146 9.94 5.17 -3.46
N GLU A 147 11.19 5.60 -3.38
CA GLU A 147 12.16 5.53 -4.48
C GLU A 147 12.40 4.08 -4.91
N HIS A 148 12.47 3.82 -6.21
CA HIS A 148 12.71 2.46 -6.72
C HIS A 148 14.19 2.08 -6.59
N ALA A 149 14.44 0.80 -6.32
CA ALA A 149 15.77 0.23 -6.22
C ALA A 149 15.83 -1.16 -6.87
N LEU A 150 16.96 -1.45 -7.53
CA LEU A 150 17.30 -2.78 -8.01
C LEU A 150 18.23 -3.46 -7.00
N ARG A 151 17.84 -4.66 -6.55
CA ARG A 151 18.58 -5.40 -5.53
C ARG A 151 19.53 -6.43 -6.13
N ARG A 152 20.50 -6.82 -5.31
CA ARG A 152 21.45 -7.90 -5.57
C ARG A 152 21.14 -9.12 -4.71
N TYR A 153 21.60 -10.27 -5.15
CA TYR A 153 21.71 -11.46 -4.30
C TYR A 153 22.79 -11.25 -3.24
N PRO A 154 22.80 -12.04 -2.15
CA PRO A 154 23.88 -12.00 -1.17
C PRO A 154 25.26 -12.32 -1.76
N SER A 155 25.32 -12.94 -2.94
CA SER A 155 26.55 -13.18 -3.70
C SER A 155 27.09 -11.94 -4.44
N GLY A 156 26.34 -10.82 -4.46
CA GLY A 156 26.67 -9.59 -5.18
C GLY A 156 26.13 -9.53 -6.62
N GLU A 157 25.61 -10.64 -7.14
CA GLU A 157 25.02 -10.70 -8.47
C GLU A 157 23.65 -9.99 -8.52
N GLU A 158 23.32 -9.31 -9.63
CA GLU A 158 22.01 -8.66 -9.75
C GLU A 158 20.85 -9.68 -9.77
N ARG A 159 19.73 -9.34 -9.12
CA ARG A 159 18.56 -10.24 -9.09
C ARG A 159 17.79 -10.28 -10.40
N CYS A 160 17.82 -9.20 -11.17
CA CYS A 160 17.01 -9.06 -12.38
C CYS A 160 17.39 -10.09 -13.46
N ILE A 161 16.41 -10.91 -13.86
CA ILE A 161 16.53 -11.92 -14.94
C ILE A 161 15.91 -11.44 -16.26
N ALA A 162 15.70 -10.12 -16.40
CA ALA A 162 15.11 -9.47 -17.56
C ALA A 162 13.75 -10.05 -18.02
N CYS A 163 12.91 -10.55 -17.12
CA CYS A 163 11.64 -11.23 -17.47
C CYS A 163 10.59 -10.34 -18.17
N LYS A 164 10.75 -9.01 -18.10
CA LYS A 164 9.83 -7.99 -18.66
C LYS A 164 8.40 -8.00 -18.10
N LEU A 165 8.13 -8.75 -17.02
CA LEU A 165 6.83 -8.70 -16.34
C LEU A 165 6.53 -7.32 -15.75
N CYS A 166 7.53 -6.67 -15.15
CA CYS A 166 7.37 -5.34 -14.54
C CYS A 166 7.02 -4.26 -15.59
N GLU A 167 7.53 -4.40 -16.81
CA GLU A 167 7.19 -3.52 -17.94
C GLU A 167 5.75 -3.74 -18.40
N ALA A 168 5.33 -5.01 -18.50
CA ALA A 168 3.97 -5.36 -18.91
C ALA A 168 2.89 -4.95 -17.89
N ILE A 169 3.17 -5.02 -16.60
CA ILE A 169 2.20 -4.70 -15.54
C ILE A 169 2.13 -3.21 -15.22
N CYS A 170 3.12 -2.42 -15.64
CA CYS A 170 3.19 -1.00 -15.28
C CYS A 170 2.01 -0.23 -15.90
N PRO A 171 1.08 0.31 -15.09
CA PRO A 171 -0.14 0.93 -15.61
C PRO A 171 0.16 2.22 -16.38
N ALA A 172 1.24 2.92 -16.01
CA ALA A 172 1.69 4.16 -16.66
C ALA A 172 2.78 3.94 -17.72
N GLN A 173 3.17 2.69 -17.99
CA GLN A 173 4.23 2.34 -18.96
C GLN A 173 5.51 3.19 -18.75
N ALA A 174 5.94 3.30 -17.49
CA ALA A 174 7.10 4.10 -17.09
C ALA A 174 8.44 3.39 -17.28
N ILE A 175 8.41 2.05 -17.39
CA ILE A 175 9.60 1.18 -17.42
C ILE A 175 9.89 0.77 -18.86
N THR A 176 11.15 0.86 -19.29
CA THR A 176 11.63 0.33 -20.57
C THR A 176 12.74 -0.69 -20.32
N ILE A 177 12.62 -1.91 -20.86
CA ILE A 177 13.58 -2.99 -20.62
C ILE A 177 14.11 -3.61 -21.92
N GLU A 178 15.43 -3.59 -22.08
CA GLU A 178 16.15 -4.30 -23.13
C GLU A 178 17.00 -5.41 -22.52
N SER A 179 17.05 -6.57 -23.17
CA SER A 179 17.69 -7.77 -22.63
C SER A 179 18.63 -8.41 -23.64
N GLU A 180 19.83 -8.75 -23.20
CA GLU A 180 20.84 -9.46 -24.00
C GLU A 180 21.42 -10.63 -23.19
N ALA A 181 22.02 -11.59 -23.91
CA ALA A 181 22.75 -12.68 -23.28
C ALA A 181 24.13 -12.19 -22.85
N ARG A 182 24.45 -12.36 -21.56
CA ARG A 182 25.79 -12.13 -21.03
C ARG A 182 26.75 -13.21 -21.57
N MET A 183 28.06 -12.95 -21.49
CA MET A 183 29.11 -13.93 -21.82
C MET A 183 28.96 -15.27 -21.07
N ASP A 184 28.36 -15.26 -19.89
CA ASP A 184 28.12 -16.45 -19.05
C ASP A 184 26.86 -17.23 -19.48
N GLY A 185 26.18 -16.81 -20.55
CA GLY A 185 24.91 -17.39 -21.02
C GLY A 185 23.68 -17.00 -20.20
N SER A 186 23.87 -16.27 -19.10
CA SER A 186 22.76 -15.72 -18.31
C SER A 186 22.10 -14.54 -19.02
N ARG A 187 20.77 -14.43 -18.90
CA ARG A 187 20.00 -13.36 -19.54
C ARG A 187 19.88 -12.18 -18.58
N ARG A 188 20.41 -11.02 -18.98
CA ARG A 188 20.48 -9.80 -18.15
C ARG A 188 19.96 -8.59 -18.91
N THR A 189 19.68 -7.53 -18.18
CA THR A 189 19.22 -6.27 -18.78
C THR A 189 20.43 -5.44 -19.20
N THR A 190 20.45 -4.98 -20.45
CA THR A 190 21.40 -3.96 -20.90
C THR A 190 20.90 -2.58 -20.55
N LYS A 191 19.60 -2.36 -20.77
CA LYS A 191 18.89 -1.14 -20.44
C LYS A 191 17.72 -1.46 -19.52
N TYR A 192 17.63 -0.71 -18.43
CA TYR A 192 16.53 -0.78 -17.49
C TYR A 192 16.28 0.63 -17.00
N ASP A 193 15.39 1.33 -17.69
CA ASP A 193 15.15 2.74 -17.45
C ASP A 193 13.75 2.94 -16.89
N ILE A 194 13.65 3.78 -15.86
CA ILE A 194 12.39 4.15 -15.23
C ILE A 194 12.26 5.67 -15.27
N ASP A 195 11.18 6.14 -15.86
CA ASP A 195 10.80 7.55 -15.80
C ASP A 195 9.96 7.81 -14.54
N MET A 196 10.57 8.43 -13.53
CA MET A 196 9.88 8.77 -12.27
C MET A 196 8.79 9.84 -12.44
N THR A 197 8.78 10.56 -13.56
CA THR A 197 7.71 11.54 -13.89
C THR A 197 6.45 10.85 -14.39
N LYS A 198 6.57 9.65 -14.99
CA LYS A 198 5.44 8.80 -15.39
C LYS A 198 5.01 7.83 -14.30
N CYS A 199 5.94 7.42 -13.44
CA CYS A 199 5.64 6.44 -12.39
C CYS A 199 4.62 6.99 -11.38
N ILE A 200 3.60 6.18 -11.07
CA ILE A 200 2.55 6.52 -10.10
C ILE A 200 2.75 5.85 -8.72
N TYR A 201 3.90 5.21 -8.48
CA TYR A 201 4.27 4.57 -7.20
C TYR A 201 3.21 3.59 -6.67
N CYS A 202 2.67 2.78 -7.57
CA CYS A 202 1.61 1.82 -7.26
C CYS A 202 2.11 0.52 -6.59
N GLY A 203 3.40 0.18 -6.67
CA GLY A 203 3.94 -1.07 -6.13
C GLY A 203 3.72 -2.34 -6.97
N PHE A 204 3.02 -2.27 -8.10
CA PHE A 204 2.79 -3.48 -8.94
C PHE A 204 4.08 -4.09 -9.48
N CYS A 205 5.12 -3.29 -9.70
CA CYS A 205 6.40 -3.81 -10.16
C CYS A 205 7.09 -4.69 -9.11
N GLN A 206 6.91 -4.38 -7.82
CA GLN A 206 7.46 -5.13 -6.70
C GLN A 206 6.74 -6.48 -6.52
N GLU A 207 5.42 -6.49 -6.64
CA GLU A 207 4.62 -7.71 -6.49
C GLU A 207 4.70 -8.62 -7.73
N ALA A 208 4.81 -8.04 -8.93
CA ALA A 208 4.91 -8.82 -10.17
C ALA A 208 6.30 -9.43 -10.41
N CYS A 209 7.32 -9.01 -9.65
CA CYS A 209 8.68 -9.49 -9.88
C CYS A 209 8.85 -10.91 -9.32
N PRO A 210 9.13 -11.93 -10.16
CA PRO A 210 9.22 -13.32 -9.68
C PRO A 210 10.46 -13.61 -8.82
N VAL A 211 11.40 -12.67 -8.74
CA VAL A 211 12.72 -12.83 -8.10
C VAL A 211 13.03 -11.67 -7.14
N ASP A 212 12.04 -10.83 -6.83
CA ASP A 212 12.19 -9.63 -6.00
C ASP A 212 13.36 -8.72 -6.42
N ALA A 213 13.53 -8.52 -7.73
CA ALA A 213 14.63 -7.73 -8.27
C ALA A 213 14.42 -6.22 -8.11
N ILE A 214 13.22 -5.74 -8.41
CA ILE A 214 12.83 -4.34 -8.21
C ILE A 214 11.96 -4.24 -6.96
N VAL A 215 12.26 -3.25 -6.14
CA VAL A 215 11.53 -2.93 -4.92
C VAL A 215 11.37 -1.43 -4.79
N GLU A 216 10.33 -1.01 -4.09
CA GLU A 216 10.16 0.37 -3.67
C GLU A 216 10.73 0.53 -2.25
N THR A 217 11.60 1.51 -2.07
CA THR A 217 12.30 1.78 -0.80
C THR A 217 11.48 2.71 0.09
N GLN A 218 11.96 2.95 1.31
CA GLN A 218 11.37 3.95 2.20
C GLN A 218 11.84 5.38 1.94
N ASN A 219 12.76 5.59 0.98
CA ASN A 219 13.21 6.92 0.65
C ASN A 219 12.13 7.70 -0.11
N GLN A 220 11.67 8.79 0.47
CA GLN A 220 10.69 9.71 -0.13
C GLN A 220 11.31 11.07 -0.50
N GLU A 221 12.52 11.36 -0.02
CA GLU A 221 13.16 12.68 -0.08
C GLU A 221 14.19 12.71 -1.22
N PHE A 222 13.72 12.58 -2.46
CA PHE A 222 14.57 12.59 -3.66
C PHE A 222 14.12 13.64 -4.69
N SER A 223 13.57 14.76 -4.24
CA SER A 223 13.26 15.89 -5.12
C SER A 223 14.53 16.41 -5.79
N THR A 224 14.48 16.60 -7.10
CA THR A 224 15.59 17.09 -7.93
C THR A 224 15.23 18.43 -8.56
N GLU A 225 16.24 19.21 -8.91
CA GLU A 225 16.06 20.53 -9.54
C GLU A 225 15.75 20.42 -11.03
N THR A 226 16.28 19.37 -11.69
CA THR A 226 16.10 19.12 -13.12
C THR A 226 15.21 17.92 -13.38
N ARG A 227 14.58 17.88 -14.57
CA ARG A 227 13.71 16.78 -14.98
C ARG A 227 14.52 15.56 -15.40
N GLU A 228 15.67 15.79 -16.01
CA GLU A 228 16.56 14.76 -16.53
C GLU A 228 17.07 13.85 -15.41
N GLU A 229 17.25 14.39 -14.21
CA GLU A 229 17.63 13.60 -13.03
C GLU A 229 16.56 12.60 -12.59
N LEU A 230 15.29 12.81 -12.93
CA LEU A 230 14.15 11.91 -12.66
C LEU A 230 14.01 10.78 -13.68
N LEU A 231 14.81 10.79 -14.75
CA LEU A 231 14.93 9.68 -15.68
C LEU A 231 16.03 8.75 -15.17
N TYR A 232 15.63 7.68 -14.50
CA TYR A 232 16.58 6.79 -13.82
C TYR A 232 17.04 5.70 -14.78
N ASN A 233 18.36 5.60 -14.92
CA ASN A 233 19.01 4.49 -15.62
C ASN A 233 19.21 3.30 -14.67
N LYS A 234 19.54 2.14 -15.24
CA LYS A 234 19.84 0.90 -14.51
C LYS A 234 20.88 1.12 -13.40
N GLU A 235 21.93 1.87 -13.68
CA GLU A 235 23.03 2.13 -12.73
C GLU A 235 22.58 2.91 -11.50
N LYS A 236 21.73 3.93 -11.70
CA LYS A 236 21.17 4.72 -10.59
C LYS A 236 20.27 3.85 -9.70
N LEU A 237 19.46 3.00 -10.30
CA LEU A 237 18.59 2.06 -9.58
C LEU A 237 19.39 1.02 -8.78
N LEU A 238 20.51 0.53 -9.32
CA LEU A 238 21.42 -0.35 -8.59
C LEU A 238 22.13 0.38 -7.44
N ALA A 239 22.59 1.61 -7.67
CA ALA A 239 23.19 2.43 -6.61
C ALA A 239 22.19 2.73 -5.48
N ASN A 240 20.91 2.90 -5.80
CA ASN A 240 19.85 3.03 -4.78
C ASN A 240 19.69 1.75 -3.98
N GLY A 241 19.70 0.59 -4.64
CA GLY A 241 19.67 -0.71 -3.99
C GLY A 241 20.87 -0.91 -3.07
N ASP A 242 22.07 -0.63 -3.55
CA ASP A 242 23.31 -0.80 -2.77
C ASP A 242 23.32 0.11 -1.52
N ARG A 243 22.74 1.31 -1.59
CA ARG A 243 22.59 2.23 -0.43
C ARG A 243 21.54 1.76 0.58
N ALA A 244 20.41 1.23 0.11
CA ALA A 244 19.23 0.93 0.93
C ALA A 244 19.02 -0.56 1.23
N GLU A 245 19.90 -1.46 0.78
CA GLU A 245 19.71 -2.92 0.86
C GLU A 245 19.43 -3.41 2.29
N ALA A 246 20.10 -2.84 3.29
CA ALA A 246 19.90 -3.22 4.70
C ALA A 246 18.48 -2.90 5.19
N GLU A 247 17.97 -1.72 4.86
CA GLU A 247 16.62 -1.27 5.22
C GLU A 247 15.56 -2.05 4.44
N ILE A 248 15.76 -2.20 3.13
CA ILE A 248 14.89 -2.98 2.25
C ILE A 248 14.79 -4.43 2.75
N ALA A 249 15.91 -5.07 3.10
CA ALA A 249 15.91 -6.45 3.59
C ALA A 249 15.15 -6.60 4.91
N ALA A 250 15.30 -5.63 5.84
CA ALA A 250 14.55 -5.61 7.09
C ALA A 250 13.04 -5.46 6.85
N ASN A 251 12.64 -4.57 5.94
CA ASN A 251 11.24 -4.34 5.60
C ASN A 251 10.60 -5.55 4.90
N LEU A 252 11.29 -6.17 3.94
CA LEU A 252 10.80 -7.40 3.31
C LEU A 252 10.71 -8.54 4.33
N HIS A 253 11.66 -8.66 5.26
CA HIS A 253 11.57 -9.64 6.34
C HIS A 253 10.36 -9.37 7.26
N ALA A 254 9.96 -8.12 7.48
CA ALA A 254 8.74 -7.81 8.23
C ALA A 254 7.45 -8.14 7.43
N ASP A 255 7.48 -8.00 6.10
CA ASP A 255 6.30 -8.09 5.24
C ASP A 255 6.07 -9.46 4.59
N HIS A 256 7.08 -10.34 4.51
CA HIS A 256 7.05 -11.58 3.71
C HIS A 256 5.87 -12.53 3.98
N VAL A 257 5.25 -12.47 5.16
CA VAL A 257 4.10 -13.33 5.53
C VAL A 257 2.82 -12.93 4.79
N TYR A 258 2.72 -11.69 4.31
CA TYR A 258 1.51 -11.11 3.72
C TYR A 258 1.56 -11.00 2.20
N ARG A 259 2.60 -11.57 1.57
CA ARG A 259 2.79 -11.61 0.11
C ARG A 259 2.43 -12.97 -0.48
#